data_AF-A0AAV2AEB2-F1
#
_entry.id   AF-A0AAV2AEB2-F1
#
_cell.length_a   1.000
_cell.length_b   1.000
_cell.length_c   1.000
_cell.angle_alpha   90.00
_cell.angle_beta   90.00
_cell.angle_gamma   90.00
#
_symmetry.space_group_name_H-M   'P 1'
#
loop_
_entity.id
_entity.type
_entity.pdbx_description
1 polymer ?
#
loop_
_entity_poly.entity_id
_entity_poly.type
_entity_poly.pdbx_seq_one_letter_code
_entity_poly.pdbx_strand_id
1 'polypeptide(L)'
;MFCCSYCAKDFSHVHLYLSHLRNFHRYDPHFNYICGFNNCPMTFTTFSSFRKHLYQHNEFKTKNENILTCRTCGYKSFLKSKFILHFKEHDIIFCPLKNCQAKYTVYSSFKSHLSRYHPCFVLNDLKSKILTPVESRNQAQ
;
A
#
# COMPACT_ATOMS: atom_id res chain seq x y z
N MET A 1 17.89 -3.42 3.61
CA MET A 1 18.39 -3.78 2.27
C MET A 1 17.80 -5.13 1.88
N PHE A 2 17.43 -5.33 0.62
CA PHE A 2 16.82 -6.58 0.14
C PHE A 2 17.72 -7.23 -0.92
N CYS A 3 18.05 -8.50 -0.79
CA CYS A 3 18.88 -9.24 -1.73
C CYS A 3 18.08 -10.41 -2.34
N CYS A 4 18.16 -10.57 -3.66
CA CYS A 4 17.51 -11.68 -4.34
C CYS A 4 18.31 -12.96 -4.19
N SER A 5 17.71 -14.01 -3.64
CA SER A 5 18.36 -15.32 -3.48
C SER A 5 18.58 -16.08 -4.79
N TYR A 6 17.88 -15.70 -5.87
CA TYR A 6 18.00 -16.35 -7.18
C TYR A 6 19.14 -15.78 -8.05
N CYS A 7 19.40 -14.46 -7.96
CA CYS A 7 20.38 -13.79 -8.82
C CYS A 7 21.32 -12.83 -8.09
N ALA A 8 21.30 -12.84 -6.76
CA ALA A 8 22.14 -12.02 -5.87
C ALA A 8 22.03 -10.49 -6.04
N LYS A 9 21.07 -9.98 -6.83
CA LYS A 9 20.84 -8.53 -6.97
C LYS A 9 20.30 -7.93 -5.68
N ASP A 10 20.85 -6.78 -5.31
CA ASP A 10 20.39 -5.98 -4.18
C ASP A 10 19.39 -4.90 -4.60
N PHE A 11 18.55 -4.51 -3.65
CA PHE A 11 17.51 -3.51 -3.81
C PHE A 11 17.41 -2.68 -2.53
N SER A 12 17.38 -1.35 -2.70
CA SER A 12 17.22 -0.40 -1.60
C SER A 12 15.81 -0.40 -1.00
N HIS A 13 14.79 -0.79 -1.78
CA HIS A 13 13.38 -0.75 -1.37
C HIS A 13 12.61 -2.03 -1.70
N VAL A 14 11.65 -2.39 -0.83
CA VAL A 14 10.76 -3.56 -1.00
C VAL A 14 10.04 -3.56 -2.35
N HIS A 15 9.52 -2.42 -2.81
CA HIS A 15 8.72 -2.39 -4.03
C HIS A 15 9.56 -2.73 -5.28
N LEU A 16 10.84 -2.34 -5.31
CA LEU A 16 11.78 -2.69 -6.37
C LEU A 16 12.08 -4.20 -6.36
N TYR A 17 12.33 -4.75 -5.17
CA TYR A 17 12.53 -6.19 -4.99
C TYR A 17 11.31 -7.01 -5.43
N LEU A 18 10.10 -6.60 -5.04
CA LEU A 18 8.85 -7.26 -5.45
C LEU A 18 8.63 -7.21 -6.97
N SER A 19 8.89 -6.06 -7.59
CA SER A 19 8.82 -5.89 -9.04
C SER A 19 9.81 -6.82 -9.74
N HIS A 20 11.04 -6.90 -9.22
CA HIS A 20 12.06 -7.79 -9.73
C HIS A 20 11.64 -9.27 -9.69
N LEU A 21 11.20 -9.78 -8.53
CA LEU A 21 10.73 -11.18 -8.42
C LEU A 21 9.59 -11.48 -9.41
N ARG A 22 8.65 -10.53 -9.57
CA ARG A 22 7.50 -10.69 -10.46
C ARG A 22 7.88 -10.72 -11.94
N ASN A 23 8.88 -9.94 -12.34
CA ASN A 23 9.24 -9.79 -13.75
C ASN A 23 10.29 -10.80 -14.20
N PHE A 24 11.20 -11.22 -13.31
CA PHE A 24 12.35 -12.04 -13.68
C PHE A 24 12.30 -13.47 -13.18
N HIS A 25 11.56 -13.77 -12.10
CA HIS A 25 11.57 -15.10 -11.48
C HIS A 25 10.19 -15.78 -11.44
N ARG A 26 9.12 -15.07 -11.80
CA ARG A 26 7.74 -15.58 -11.74
C ARG A 26 7.52 -16.87 -12.52
N TYR A 27 8.29 -17.09 -13.58
CA TYR A 27 8.17 -18.25 -14.45
C TYR A 27 9.23 -19.33 -14.17
N ASP A 28 10.06 -19.15 -13.14
CA ASP A 28 11.09 -20.11 -12.80
C ASP A 28 10.46 -21.40 -12.23
N PRO A 29 11.00 -22.58 -12.57
CA PRO A 29 10.58 -23.84 -11.97
C PRO A 29 10.76 -23.79 -10.44
N HIS A 30 9.73 -24.19 -9.69
CA HIS A 30 9.70 -24.12 -8.22
C HIS A 30 9.89 -22.72 -7.63
N PHE A 31 9.43 -21.67 -8.34
CA PHE A 31 9.44 -20.31 -7.83
C PHE A 31 8.69 -20.20 -6.49
N ASN A 32 9.40 -19.70 -5.48
CA ASN A 32 8.85 -19.34 -4.20
C ASN A 32 9.21 -17.89 -3.89
N TYR A 33 8.35 -17.22 -3.14
CA TYR A 33 8.64 -15.89 -2.65
C TYR A 33 9.56 -15.97 -1.43
N ILE A 34 10.85 -15.69 -1.63
CA ILE A 34 11.87 -15.72 -0.58
C ILE A 34 12.04 -14.32 0.01
N CYS A 35 12.14 -14.20 1.34
CA CYS A 35 12.47 -12.93 1.97
C CYS A 35 13.92 -12.55 1.67
N GLY A 36 14.10 -11.43 0.95
CA GLY A 36 15.43 -10.89 0.68
C GLY A 36 16.01 -10.05 1.83
N PHE A 37 15.32 -9.94 2.97
CA PHE A 37 15.81 -9.15 4.10
C PHE A 37 16.95 -9.87 4.82
N ASN A 38 17.95 -9.11 5.27
CA ASN A 38 19.14 -9.67 5.90
C ASN A 38 18.79 -10.56 7.10
N ASN A 39 19.34 -11.77 7.15
CA ASN A 39 19.08 -12.79 8.18
C ASN A 39 17.61 -13.25 8.30
N CYS A 40 16.78 -13.13 7.25
CA CYS A 40 15.44 -13.73 7.25
C CYS A 40 15.38 -15.02 6.42
N PRO A 41 15.12 -16.19 7.03
CA PRO A 41 15.01 -17.46 6.31
C PRO A 41 13.61 -17.73 5.73
N MET A 42 12.67 -16.79 5.88
CA MET A 42 11.26 -17.05 5.56
C MET A 42 11.01 -17.15 4.05
N THR A 43 10.32 -18.22 3.66
CA THR A 43 9.93 -18.52 2.28
C THR A 43 8.44 -18.81 2.19
N PHE A 44 7.81 -18.41 1.10
CA PHE A 44 6.36 -18.48 0.93
C PHE A 44 5.96 -18.95 -0.47
N THR A 45 4.94 -19.80 -0.53
CA THR A 45 4.36 -20.27 -1.81
C THR A 45 3.36 -19.28 -2.40
N THR A 46 2.80 -18.37 -1.58
CA THR A 46 1.81 -17.38 -2.03
C THR A 46 2.30 -15.94 -1.85
N PHE A 47 1.93 -15.08 -2.79
CA PHE A 47 2.25 -13.65 -2.72
C PHE A 47 1.63 -12.97 -1.50
N SER A 48 0.42 -13.39 -1.11
CA SER A 48 -0.31 -12.79 0.01
C SER A 48 0.36 -13.03 1.35
N SER A 49 0.83 -14.26 1.61
CA SER A 49 1.57 -14.59 2.85
C SER A 49 2.93 -13.90 2.87
N PHE A 50 3.65 -13.91 1.74
CA PHE A 50 4.90 -13.19 1.59
C PHE A 50 4.77 -11.69 1.86
N ARG A 51 3.77 -11.05 1.23
CA ARG A 51 3.54 -9.61 1.39
C ARG A 51 3.22 -9.25 2.84
N LYS A 52 2.42 -10.07 3.53
CA LYS A 52 2.15 -9.91 4.98
C LYS A 52 3.43 -9.99 5.80
N HIS A 53 4.29 -10.96 5.51
CA HIS A 53 5.57 -11.10 6.18
C HIS A 53 6.54 -9.93 5.91
N LEU A 54 6.61 -9.42 4.69
CA LEU A 54 7.46 -8.26 4.39
C LEU A 54 7.04 -7.02 5.18
N TYR A 55 5.76 -6.88 5.53
CA TYR A 55 5.29 -5.83 6.45
C TYR A 55 5.77 -6.00 7.90
N GLN A 56 6.37 -7.14 8.26
CA GLN A 56 7.00 -7.35 9.57
C GLN A 56 8.48 -6.90 9.58
N HIS A 57 9.18 -6.99 8.45
CA HIS A 57 10.57 -6.51 8.30
C HIS A 57 10.67 -5.01 8.14
N ASN A 58 9.75 -4.49 7.35
CA ASN A 58 9.49 -3.09 7.29
C ASN A 58 8.84 -2.73 8.63
N GLU A 59 9.58 -2.09 9.53
CA GLU A 59 9.06 -1.32 10.67
C GLU A 59 8.12 -0.16 10.23
N PHE A 60 7.43 -0.31 9.10
CA PHE A 60 6.14 0.27 8.88
C PHE A 60 5.12 -0.40 9.84
N LYS A 61 5.36 -0.21 11.15
CA LYS A 61 4.47 0.71 11.86
C LYS A 61 4.34 1.98 11.02
N THR A 62 3.55 1.94 9.94
CA THR A 62 2.52 2.95 9.89
C THR A 62 1.59 2.59 11.05
N LYS A 63 2.02 2.90 12.29
CA LYS A 63 1.13 3.60 13.20
C LYS A 63 0.61 4.72 12.31
N ASN A 64 -0.56 4.52 11.71
CA ASN A 64 -1.22 5.56 10.95
C ASN A 64 -1.64 6.61 11.99
N GLU A 65 -0.67 7.39 12.44
CA GLU A 65 -0.86 8.68 13.08
C GLU A 65 -1.16 9.73 12.00
N ASN A 66 -1.69 9.30 10.84
CA ASN A 66 -2.22 10.16 9.81
C ASN A 66 -3.70 9.83 9.67
N ILE A 67 -4.53 10.85 9.87
CA ILE A 67 -5.96 10.76 9.65
C ILE A 67 -6.21 10.98 8.16
N LEU A 68 -6.92 10.04 7.54
CA LEU A 68 -7.45 10.21 6.19
C LEU A 68 -8.71 11.05 6.28
N THR A 69 -8.69 12.24 5.66
CA THR A 69 -9.83 13.16 5.64
C THR A 69 -10.43 13.21 4.24
N CYS A 70 -11.73 12.96 4.14
CA CYS A 70 -12.47 13.05 2.90
C CYS A 70 -12.62 14.52 2.54
N ARG A 71 -12.13 14.92 1.36
CA ARG A 71 -12.22 16.31 0.92
C ARG A 71 -13.67 16.75 0.66
N THR A 72 -14.55 15.82 0.29
CA THR A 72 -15.92 16.13 -0.11
C THR A 72 -16.82 16.40 1.09
N CYS A 73 -16.71 15.62 2.18
CA CYS A 73 -17.60 15.73 3.34
C CYS A 73 -16.89 15.80 4.69
N GLY A 74 -15.56 15.84 4.72
CA GLY A 74 -14.78 15.94 5.96
C GLY A 74 -14.69 14.65 6.78
N TYR A 75 -15.23 13.51 6.31
CA TYR A 75 -15.14 12.23 7.01
C TYR A 75 -13.69 11.84 7.31
N LYS A 76 -13.42 11.42 8.56
CA LYS A 76 -12.09 11.09 9.05
C LYS A 76 -11.96 9.60 9.35
N SER A 77 -10.84 8.99 8.95
CA SER A 77 -10.55 7.60 9.30
C SER A 77 -9.05 7.34 9.43
N PHE A 78 -8.67 6.51 10.39
CA PHE A 78 -7.30 6.02 10.57
C PHE A 78 -7.02 4.78 9.71
N LEU A 79 -8.07 4.09 9.26
CA LEU A 79 -7.97 2.86 8.50
C LEU A 79 -8.26 3.13 7.02
N LYS A 80 -7.29 2.79 6.15
CA LYS A 80 -7.45 2.86 4.69
C LYS A 80 -8.72 2.13 4.22
N SER A 81 -8.99 0.94 4.76
CA SER A 81 -10.15 0.14 4.38
C SER A 81 -11.47 0.84 4.68
N LYS A 82 -11.61 1.44 5.87
CA LYS A 82 -12.79 2.23 6.24
C LYS A 82 -12.92 3.50 5.40
N PHE A 83 -11.82 4.17 5.11
CA PHE A 83 -11.81 5.35 4.24
C PHE A 83 -12.25 5.02 2.81
N ILE A 84 -11.79 3.90 2.25
CA ILE A 84 -12.24 3.46 0.92
C ILE A 84 -13.72 3.07 0.93
N LEU A 85 -14.17 2.34 1.96
CA LEU A 85 -15.58 1.96 2.09
C LEU A 85 -16.50 3.19 2.18
N HIS A 86 -16.08 4.24 2.88
CA HIS A 86 -16.84 5.48 3.03
C HIS A 86 -17.23 6.12 1.69
N PHE A 87 -16.44 5.93 0.62
CA PHE A 87 -16.81 6.46 -0.70
C PHE A 87 -18.12 5.89 -1.25
N LYS A 88 -18.62 4.77 -0.70
CA LYS A 88 -19.93 4.23 -1.05
C LYS A 88 -21.08 5.20 -0.71
N GLU A 89 -20.89 6.09 0.26
CA GLU A 89 -21.88 7.08 0.71
C GLU A 89 -21.91 8.35 -0.16
N HIS A 90 -21.07 8.45 -1.21
CA HIS A 90 -21.04 9.60 -2.11
C HIS A 90 -21.67 9.27 -3.46
N ASP A 91 -22.51 10.17 -3.96
CA ASP A 91 -23.05 10.10 -5.33
C ASP A 91 -21.97 10.31 -6.40
N ILE A 92 -20.92 11.07 -6.08
CA ILE A 92 -19.79 11.34 -6.97
C ILE A 92 -18.48 11.11 -6.22
N ILE A 93 -17.71 10.13 -6.69
CA ILE A 93 -16.45 9.70 -6.12
C ILE A 93 -15.31 10.18 -7.02
N PHE A 94 -14.43 11.01 -6.48
CA PHE A 94 -13.19 11.41 -7.14
C PHE A 94 -12.02 10.52 -6.69
N CYS A 95 -11.17 10.11 -7.64
CA CYS A 95 -9.99 9.35 -7.28
C CYS A 95 -9.08 10.17 -6.33
N PRO A 96 -8.73 9.63 -5.15
CA PRO A 96 -7.98 10.36 -4.14
C PRO A 96 -6.47 10.42 -4.41
N LEU A 97 -5.98 9.76 -5.47
CA LEU A 97 -4.55 9.63 -5.76
C LEU A 97 -4.01 10.80 -6.58
N LYS A 98 -2.75 11.18 -6.30
CA LYS A 98 -1.97 12.15 -7.06
C LYS A 98 -1.90 11.69 -8.52
N ASN A 99 -1.96 12.66 -9.43
CA ASN A 99 -1.94 12.42 -10.88
C ASN A 99 -3.09 11.54 -11.41
N CYS A 100 -4.15 11.30 -10.61
CA CYS A 100 -5.38 10.68 -11.07
C CYS A 100 -6.57 11.63 -10.93
N GLN A 101 -7.26 11.86 -12.05
CA GLN A 101 -8.42 12.75 -12.15
C GLN A 101 -9.72 11.98 -12.45
N ALA A 102 -9.68 10.65 -12.37
CA ALA A 102 -10.84 9.81 -12.62
C ALA A 102 -11.97 10.11 -11.64
N LYS A 103 -13.21 10.12 -12.15
CA LYS A 103 -14.44 10.29 -11.38
C LYS A 103 -15.41 9.16 -11.67
N TYR A 104 -16.19 8.78 -10.68
CA TYR A 104 -17.14 7.67 -10.76
C TYR A 104 -18.42 8.06 -10.02
N THR A 105 -19.57 7.67 -10.58
CA THR A 105 -20.88 7.75 -9.90
C THR A 105 -21.27 6.42 -9.24
N VAL A 106 -20.51 5.35 -9.53
CA VAL A 106 -20.77 4.01 -9.02
C VAL A 106 -19.55 3.51 -8.26
N TYR A 107 -19.77 3.08 -7.01
CA TYR A 107 -18.71 2.60 -6.12
C TYR A 107 -17.95 1.39 -6.68
N SER A 108 -18.63 0.42 -7.31
CA SER A 108 -17.99 -0.76 -7.89
C SER A 108 -17.03 -0.43 -9.02
N SER A 109 -17.36 0.56 -9.86
CA SER A 109 -16.49 1.07 -10.93
C SER A 109 -15.25 1.76 -10.35
N PHE A 110 -15.42 2.57 -9.31
CA PHE A 110 -14.30 3.17 -8.57
C PHE A 110 -13.37 2.10 -7.97
N LYS A 111 -13.94 1.08 -7.31
CA LYS A 111 -13.18 -0.01 -6.69
C LYS A 111 -12.39 -0.80 -7.74
N SER A 112 -13.00 -1.06 -8.89
CA SER A 112 -12.36 -1.75 -10.01
C SER A 112 -11.20 -0.91 -10.60
N HIS A 113 -11.39 0.40 -10.72
CA HIS A 113 -10.33 1.32 -11.12
C HIS A 113 -9.15 1.27 -10.16
N LEU A 114 -9.39 1.37 -8.84
CA LEU A 114 -8.33 1.26 -7.84
C LEU A 114 -7.56 -0.05 -7.97
N SER A 115 -8.25 -1.17 -8.15
CA SER A 115 -7.60 -2.48 -8.30
C SER A 115 -6.75 -2.60 -9.57
N ARG A 116 -7.18 -1.99 -10.69
CA ARG A 116 -6.50 -2.15 -12.00
C ARG A 116 -5.36 -1.16 -12.19
N TYR A 117 -5.57 0.10 -11.82
CA TYR A 117 -4.63 1.20 -12.07
C TYR A 117 -3.80 1.56 -10.83
N HIS A 118 -4.25 1.17 -9.64
CA HIS A 118 -3.59 1.48 -8.38
C HIS A 118 -3.45 0.26 -7.43
N PRO A 119 -2.98 -0.91 -7.91
CA PRO A 119 -2.96 -2.14 -7.11
C PRO A 119 -2.07 -2.08 -5.85
N CYS A 120 -1.15 -1.11 -5.78
CA CYS A 120 -0.14 -0.99 -4.73
C CYS A 120 0.05 0.44 -4.22
N PHE A 121 -0.96 1.31 -4.26
CA PHE A 121 -0.80 2.68 -3.77
C PHE A 121 -0.54 2.73 -2.25
N VAL A 122 0.38 3.60 -1.85
CA VAL A 122 0.71 3.92 -0.45
C VAL A 122 0.07 5.26 -0.04
N LEU A 123 0.08 5.59 1.25
CA LEU A 123 -0.55 6.85 1.71
C LEU A 123 0.06 8.07 1.02
N ASN A 124 1.37 8.06 0.76
CA ASN A 124 2.07 9.16 0.10
C ASN A 124 1.57 9.44 -1.34
N ASP A 125 0.90 8.47 -1.97
CA ASP A 125 0.28 8.63 -3.28
C ASP A 125 -1.06 9.36 -3.21
N LEU A 126 -1.64 9.54 -2.02
CA LEU A 126 -2.86 10.33 -1.84
C LEU A 126 -2.56 11.81 -2.02
N LYS A 127 -3.53 12.55 -2.58
CA LYS A 127 -3.47 14.02 -2.68
C LYS A 127 -3.21 14.60 -1.29
N SER A 128 -2.28 15.56 -1.19
CA SER A 128 -1.83 16.14 0.08
C SER A 128 -2.96 16.63 0.98
N LYS A 129 -4.07 17.07 0.39
CA LYS A 129 -5.28 17.53 1.09
C LYS A 129 -6.11 16.42 1.76
N ILE A 130 -5.75 15.15 1.56
CA ILE A 130 -6.46 13.99 2.11
C ILE A 130 -5.72 13.45 3.35
N LEU A 131 -4.43 13.77 3.50
CA LEU A 131 -3.64 13.40 4.66
C LEU A 131 -3.57 14.56 5.64
N THR A 132 -4.11 14.37 6.84
CA THR A 132 -3.87 15.28 7.96
C THR A 132 -2.94 14.58 8.95
N PRO A 133 -1.74 15.12 9.23
CA PRO A 133 -0.91 14.66 10.33
C PRO A 133 -1.72 14.72 11.63
N VAL A 134 -1.63 13.69 12.47
CA VAL A 134 -2.09 13.82 13.85
C VAL A 134 -1.12 14.79 14.52
N GLU A 135 -1.60 15.97 14.87
CA GLU A 135 -0.89 16.83 15.82
C GLU A 135 -0.79 16.03 17.12
N SER A 136 0.43 15.63 17.47
CA SER A 136 0.73 15.05 18.76
C SER A 136 0.18 16.00 19.82
N ARG A 137 -0.91 15.59 20.48
CA ARG A 137 -1.33 16.21 21.73
C ARG A 137 -0.21 15.91 22.72
N ASN A 138 0.73 16.85 22.85
CA ASN A 138 1.59 16.93 24.00
C ASN A 138 0.66 16.97 25.22
N GLN A 139 0.61 15.87 25.95
CA GLN A 139 0.25 15.90 27.36
C GLN A 139 1.36 16.68 28.05
N ALA A 140 1.15 17.98 28.25
CA ALA A 140 1.82 18.70 29.31
C ALA A 140 0.86 18.68 30.50
N GLN A 141 1.34 18.04 31.57
CA GLN A 141 0.79 18.05 32.92
C GLN A 141 0.63 19.48 33.44
#